data_AF-A0AAU5QPE0-F1
#
_entry.id   AF-A0AAU5QPE0-F1
#
_cell.length_a   1.000
_cell.length_b   1.000
_cell.length_c   1.000
_cell.angle_alpha   90.00
_cell.angle_beta   90.00
_cell.angle_gamma   90.00
#
_symmetry.space_group_name_H-M   'P 1'
#
loop_
_entity.id
_entity.type
_entity.pdbx_description
1 polymer ?
#
loop_
_entity_poly.entity_id
_entity_poly.type
_entity_poly.pdbx_seq_one_letter_code
_entity_poly.pdbx_strand_id
1 'polypeptide(L)'
;MPSAPPARGSLLDLRPDSSAYATQLRLISSRIVAAANNAVGTQAVRTVRVLAVGATASALREPAAAPKAAPEAAVKTRQEASPGFHQALAAHQSVAPAQRLDPGITEAVERQTRAMRELRHRAFPETNVLPADAPPAIEATREQHRHQAAATEAAALRRARTEHAARQAGTPAVQAAPLRKSA
;
A
#
# COMPACT_ATOMS: atom_id res chain seq x y z
N MET A 1 27.03 -48.87 -42.63
CA MET A 1 26.37 -48.78 -41.31
C MET A 1 26.32 -47.32 -40.87
N PRO A 2 25.31 -46.52 -41.28
CA PRO A 2 25.08 -45.19 -40.72
C PRO A 2 24.10 -45.25 -39.55
N SER A 3 24.62 -44.98 -38.34
CA SER A 3 23.87 -44.82 -37.10
C SER A 3 23.07 -43.51 -37.14
N ALA A 4 21.77 -43.58 -36.89
CA ALA A 4 20.94 -42.41 -36.61
C ALA A 4 21.30 -41.80 -35.24
N PRO A 5 21.36 -40.46 -35.07
CA PRO A 5 21.42 -39.84 -33.75
C PRO A 5 20.01 -39.69 -33.13
N PRO A 6 19.86 -39.84 -31.80
CA PRO A 6 18.56 -39.79 -31.11
C PRO A 6 18.01 -38.37 -31.00
N ALA A 7 16.68 -38.26 -31.04
CA ALA A 7 15.86 -37.05 -30.94
C ALA A 7 16.26 -36.11 -29.80
N ARG A 8 16.38 -34.79 -30.07
CA ARG A 8 16.74 -33.78 -29.06
C ARG A 8 15.95 -32.49 -29.25
N GLY A 9 15.08 -32.19 -28.28
CA GLY A 9 14.44 -30.88 -28.10
C GLY A 9 12.93 -30.94 -28.16
N SER A 10 12.28 -31.52 -27.14
CA SER A 10 10.82 -31.56 -27.10
C SER A 10 10.21 -30.23 -26.64
N LEU A 11 10.08 -29.33 -27.62
CA LEU A 11 9.48 -28.02 -27.52
C LEU A 11 8.00 -28.10 -27.94
N LEU A 12 7.11 -27.56 -27.11
CA LEU A 12 5.71 -27.38 -27.47
C LEU A 12 5.48 -25.92 -27.88
N ASP A 13 5.26 -25.69 -29.18
CA ASP A 13 4.93 -24.38 -29.72
C ASP A 13 3.42 -24.14 -29.63
N LEU A 14 3.02 -23.05 -28.96
CA LEU A 14 1.63 -22.63 -28.84
C LEU A 14 1.41 -21.32 -29.60
N ARG A 15 0.36 -21.27 -30.42
CA ARG A 15 -0.02 -20.09 -31.20
C ARG A 15 -1.29 -19.45 -30.63
N PRO A 16 -1.17 -18.44 -29.74
CA PRO A 16 -2.32 -17.72 -29.21
C PRO A 16 -2.98 -16.83 -30.28
N ASP A 17 -4.30 -16.74 -30.21
CA ASP A 17 -5.16 -15.89 -31.05
C ASP A 17 -5.24 -14.43 -30.56
N SER A 18 -4.89 -14.19 -29.29
CA SER A 18 -4.95 -12.87 -28.64
C SER A 18 -3.77 -12.63 -27.70
N SER A 19 -3.42 -11.36 -27.49
CA SER A 19 -2.32 -10.96 -26.60
C SER A 19 -2.58 -11.29 -25.13
N ALA A 20 -3.84 -11.18 -24.70
CA ALA A 20 -4.28 -11.58 -23.37
C ALA A 20 -4.08 -13.09 -23.15
N TYR A 21 -4.54 -13.91 -24.11
CA TYR A 21 -4.37 -15.36 -24.03
C TYR A 21 -2.89 -15.78 -24.13
N ALA A 22 -2.08 -15.10 -24.95
CA ALA A 22 -0.63 -15.30 -24.99
C ALA A 22 0.03 -15.08 -23.62
N THR A 23 -0.43 -14.07 -22.88
CA THR A 23 0.07 -13.78 -21.53
C THR A 23 -0.36 -14.87 -20.56
N GLN A 24 -1.62 -15.29 -20.62
CA GLN A 24 -2.13 -16.39 -19.81
C GLN A 24 -1.30 -17.67 -20.03
N LEU A 25 -1.04 -18.06 -21.29
CA LEU A 25 -0.25 -19.24 -21.63
C LEU A 25 1.18 -19.19 -21.06
N ARG A 26 1.82 -18.00 -21.05
CA ARG A 26 3.15 -17.84 -20.45
C ARG A 26 3.11 -18.08 -18.93
N LEU A 27 2.11 -17.51 -18.25
CA LEU A 27 1.94 -17.64 -16.80
C LEU A 27 1.65 -19.07 -16.35
N ILE A 28 0.92 -19.84 -17.16
CA ILE A 28 0.53 -21.23 -16.82
C ILE A 28 1.41 -22.29 -17.50
N SER A 29 2.54 -21.90 -18.09
CA SER A 29 3.43 -22.78 -18.86
C SER A 29 3.84 -24.07 -18.14
N SER A 30 4.14 -23.99 -16.84
CA SER A 30 4.48 -25.16 -16.01
C SER A 30 3.34 -26.17 -15.89
N ARG A 31 2.10 -25.69 -15.75
CA ARG A 31 0.90 -26.54 -15.71
C ARG A 31 0.63 -27.20 -17.05
N ILE A 32 0.89 -26.50 -18.15
CA ILE A 32 0.76 -27.05 -19.51
C ILE A 32 1.76 -28.20 -19.72
N VAL A 33 3.02 -28.02 -19.31
CA VAL A 33 4.03 -29.09 -19.40
C VAL A 33 3.60 -30.32 -18.61
N ALA A 34 3.16 -30.12 -17.36
CA ALA A 34 2.70 -31.23 -16.52
C ALA A 34 1.49 -31.96 -17.13
N ALA A 35 0.49 -31.21 -17.61
CA ALA A 35 -0.69 -31.78 -18.23
C ALA A 35 -0.35 -32.55 -19.52
N ALA A 36 0.52 -32.00 -20.37
CA ALA A 36 0.95 -32.65 -21.59
C ALA A 36 1.71 -33.96 -21.31
N ASN A 37 2.66 -33.94 -20.36
CA ASN A 37 3.41 -35.14 -19.99
C ASN A 37 2.51 -36.21 -19.34
N ASN A 38 1.52 -35.80 -18.54
CA ASN A 38 0.53 -36.71 -17.97
C ASN A 38 -0.35 -37.35 -19.06
N ALA A 39 -0.78 -36.58 -20.06
CA ALA A 39 -1.60 -37.10 -21.16
C ALA A 39 -0.83 -38.07 -22.07
N VAL A 40 0.46 -37.82 -22.30
CA VAL A 40 1.33 -38.69 -23.12
C VAL A 40 1.90 -39.86 -22.29
N GLY A 41 1.79 -39.81 -20.96
CA GLY A 41 2.32 -40.83 -20.05
C GLY A 41 3.86 -40.90 -20.00
N THR A 42 4.55 -39.93 -20.59
CA THR A 42 6.02 -39.86 -20.64
C THR A 42 6.49 -38.41 -20.49
N GLN A 43 7.75 -38.22 -20.08
CA GLN A 43 8.38 -36.89 -19.94
C GLN A 43 8.82 -36.34 -21.31
N ALA A 44 7.84 -36.19 -22.19
CA ALA A 44 8.02 -35.90 -23.60
C ALA A 44 7.98 -34.41 -23.94
N VAL A 45 7.62 -33.50 -23.02
CA VAL A 45 7.65 -32.04 -23.19
C VAL A 45 8.47 -31.44 -22.08
N ARG A 46 9.45 -30.59 -22.42
CA ARG A 46 10.32 -29.92 -21.43
C ARG A 46 10.12 -28.42 -21.39
N THR A 47 9.80 -27.82 -22.54
CA THR A 47 9.72 -26.38 -22.70
C THR A 47 8.50 -26.01 -23.53
N VAL A 48 7.80 -24.94 -23.15
CA VAL A 48 6.69 -24.36 -23.91
C VAL A 48 7.15 -23.03 -24.49
N ARG A 49 6.97 -22.85 -25.80
CA ARG A 49 7.22 -21.57 -26.48
C ARG A 49 5.91 -21.01 -26.99
N VAL A 50 5.58 -19.82 -26.50
CA VAL A 50 4.39 -19.09 -26.94
C VAL A 50 4.81 -18.18 -28.10
N LEU A 51 4.33 -18.50 -29.29
CA LEU A 51 4.57 -17.71 -30.49
C LEU A 51 3.93 -16.32 -30.36
N ALA A 52 4.49 -15.34 -31.05
CA ALA A 52 3.87 -14.03 -31.15
C ALA A 52 2.46 -14.19 -31.74
N VAL A 53 1.50 -13.51 -31.13
CA VAL A 53 0.14 -13.39 -31.70
C VAL A 53 0.34 -12.71 -33.05
N GLY A 54 -0.13 -13.37 -34.12
CA GLY A 54 -0.07 -12.78 -35.45
C GLY A 54 -0.73 -11.41 -35.38
N ALA A 55 -0.05 -10.37 -35.86
CA ALA A 55 -0.53 -9.00 -35.83
C ALA A 55 -1.83 -8.88 -36.62
N THR A 56 -2.96 -9.17 -36.00
CA THR A 56 -4.21 -8.51 -36.37
C THR A 56 -4.04 -7.10 -35.86
N ALA A 57 -3.95 -6.15 -36.79
CA ALA A 57 -3.80 -4.75 -36.49
C ALA A 57 -4.82 -4.37 -35.40
N SER A 58 -4.31 -4.09 -34.20
CA SER A 58 -5.07 -3.36 -33.21
C SER A 58 -5.37 -2.03 -33.87
N ALA A 59 -6.61 -1.84 -34.34
CA ALA A 59 -7.06 -0.58 -34.90
C ALA A 59 -6.59 0.52 -33.94
N LEU A 60 -5.81 1.45 -34.48
CA LEU A 60 -5.32 2.61 -33.75
C LEU A 60 -6.57 3.27 -33.16
N ARG A 61 -6.75 3.19 -31.84
CA ARG A 61 -7.88 3.83 -31.19
C ARG A 61 -7.59 5.32 -31.22
N GLU A 62 -8.26 6.01 -32.13
CA GLU A 62 -8.27 7.46 -32.21
C GLU A 62 -8.58 8.01 -30.80
N PRO A 63 -7.81 9.01 -30.29
CA PRO A 63 -8.07 9.57 -28.98
C PRO A 63 -9.40 10.30 -29.04
N ALA A 64 -10.45 9.63 -28.55
CA ALA A 64 -11.75 10.24 -28.34
C ALA A 64 -11.55 11.46 -27.42
N ALA A 65 -12.12 12.60 -27.83
CA ALA A 65 -12.13 13.83 -27.06
C ALA A 65 -12.48 13.55 -25.59
N ALA A 66 -11.76 14.19 -24.67
CA ALA A 66 -11.92 14.00 -23.24
C ALA A 66 -13.40 14.15 -22.85
N PRO A 67 -14.03 13.13 -22.24
CA PRO A 67 -15.40 13.25 -21.80
C PRO A 67 -15.46 14.29 -20.69
N LYS A 68 -16.34 15.28 -20.87
CA LYS A 68 -16.72 16.23 -19.82
C LYS A 68 -17.14 15.43 -18.58
N ALA A 69 -16.58 15.75 -17.42
CA ALA A 69 -16.84 15.04 -16.17
C ALA A 69 -18.35 14.91 -15.94
N ALA A 70 -18.84 13.67 -16.07
CA ALA A 70 -20.19 13.32 -15.70
C ALA A 70 -20.34 13.47 -14.17
N PRO A 71 -21.53 13.85 -13.66
CA PRO A 71 -21.76 13.88 -12.22
C PRO A 71 -21.46 12.49 -11.64
N GLU A 72 -20.78 12.44 -10.48
CA GLU A 72 -20.49 11.19 -9.77
C GLU A 72 -21.80 10.43 -9.55
N ALA A 73 -22.02 9.40 -10.36
CA ALA A 73 -23.13 8.50 -10.16
C ALA A 73 -22.96 7.86 -8.78
N ALA A 74 -24.04 7.83 -8.00
CA ALA A 74 -24.09 7.21 -6.69
C ALA A 74 -23.41 5.83 -6.76
N VAL A 75 -22.46 5.59 -5.85
CA VAL A 75 -21.69 4.35 -5.79
C VAL A 75 -22.66 3.20 -5.51
N LYS A 76 -23.03 2.46 -6.56
CA LYS A 76 -23.89 1.27 -6.42
C LYS A 76 -23.15 0.28 -5.55
N THR A 77 -23.61 0.13 -4.33
CA THR A 77 -23.08 -0.87 -3.41
C THR A 77 -23.46 -2.27 -3.92
N ARG A 78 -22.80 -3.32 -3.42
CA ARG A 78 -23.12 -4.72 -3.79
C ARG A 78 -24.62 -5.05 -3.59
N GLN A 79 -25.28 -4.39 -2.64
CA GLN A 79 -26.71 -4.55 -2.35
C GLN A 79 -27.60 -3.90 -3.41
N GLU A 80 -27.17 -2.77 -3.99
CA GLU A 80 -27.92 -1.99 -5.00
C GLU A 80 -27.55 -2.37 -6.45
N ALA A 81 -26.79 -3.44 -6.61
CA ALA A 81 -26.39 -3.94 -7.91
C ALA A 81 -27.60 -4.47 -8.70
N SER A 82 -27.41 -4.67 -10.00
CA SER A 82 -28.48 -5.13 -10.88
C SER A 82 -28.97 -6.55 -10.50
N PRO A 83 -30.23 -6.90 -10.80
CA PRO A 83 -30.74 -8.26 -10.56
C PRO A 83 -29.89 -9.35 -11.23
N GLY A 84 -29.35 -9.08 -12.43
CA GLY A 84 -28.45 -10.01 -13.11
C GLY A 84 -27.12 -10.24 -12.39
N PHE A 85 -26.60 -9.22 -11.69
CA PHE A 85 -25.42 -9.37 -10.84
C PHE A 85 -25.72 -10.27 -9.64
N HIS A 86 -26.86 -10.10 -8.98
CA HIS A 86 -27.26 -10.99 -7.87
C HIS A 86 -27.51 -12.42 -8.35
N GLN A 87 -28.11 -12.60 -9.53
CA GLN A 87 -28.30 -13.92 -10.14
C GLN A 87 -26.96 -14.61 -10.43
N ALA A 88 -26.01 -13.89 -11.03
CA ALA A 88 -24.66 -14.41 -11.29
C ALA A 88 -23.92 -14.72 -9.98
N LEU A 89 -24.06 -13.87 -8.96
CA LEU A 89 -23.46 -14.08 -7.64
C LEU A 89 -24.04 -15.32 -6.94
N ALA A 90 -25.35 -15.53 -7.00
CA ALA A 90 -26.02 -16.70 -6.44
C ALA A 90 -25.60 -17.99 -7.16
N ALA A 91 -25.53 -17.96 -8.50
CA ALA A 91 -25.03 -19.08 -9.31
C ALA A 91 -23.56 -19.40 -9.03
N HIS A 92 -22.72 -18.37 -8.83
CA HIS A 92 -21.34 -18.57 -8.44
C HIS A 92 -21.22 -19.16 -7.03
N GLN A 93 -22.04 -18.69 -6.08
CA GLN A 93 -22.06 -19.18 -4.70
C GLN A 93 -22.60 -20.61 -4.59
N SER A 94 -23.53 -21.03 -5.45
CA SER A 94 -24.07 -22.39 -5.43
C SER A 94 -23.08 -23.44 -5.94
N VAL A 95 -22.14 -23.05 -6.80
CA VAL A 95 -21.07 -23.93 -7.31
C VAL A 95 -19.85 -23.93 -6.39
N ALA A 96 -19.65 -22.86 -5.60
CA ALA A 96 -18.56 -22.79 -4.65
C ALA A 96 -18.77 -23.87 -3.56
N PRO A 97 -17.83 -24.83 -3.39
CA PRO A 97 -17.92 -25.77 -2.28
C PRO A 97 -17.88 -24.98 -0.98
N ALA A 98 -18.78 -25.31 -0.05
CA ALA A 98 -18.76 -24.76 1.29
C ALA A 98 -17.35 -24.97 1.85
N GLN A 99 -16.62 -23.88 2.09
CA GLN A 99 -15.30 -23.93 2.71
C GLN A 99 -15.49 -24.43 4.14
N ARG A 100 -15.46 -25.75 4.31
CA ARG A 100 -15.37 -26.38 5.62
C ARG A 100 -13.93 -26.16 6.07
N LEU A 101 -13.70 -25.05 6.76
CA LEU A 101 -12.49 -24.88 7.53
C LEU A 101 -12.48 -26.01 8.57
N ASP A 102 -11.47 -26.86 8.47
CA ASP A 102 -11.24 -27.96 9.40
C ASP A 102 -11.23 -27.38 10.83
N PRO A 103 -12.02 -27.93 11.77
CA PRO A 103 -12.00 -27.52 13.16
C PRO A 103 -10.59 -27.41 13.75
N GLY A 104 -9.66 -28.29 13.35
CA GLY A 104 -8.26 -28.24 13.80
C GLY A 104 -7.50 -26.99 13.32
N ILE A 105 -7.85 -26.44 12.16
CA ILE A 105 -7.28 -25.18 11.66
C ILE A 105 -7.81 -24.00 12.49
N THR A 106 -9.11 -23.99 12.79
CA THR A 106 -9.71 -22.95 13.64
C THR A 106 -9.06 -22.94 15.02
N GLU A 107 -8.91 -24.11 15.66
CA GLU A 107 -8.24 -24.24 16.95
C GLU A 107 -6.76 -23.84 16.89
N ALA A 108 -6.05 -24.13 15.79
CA ALA A 108 -4.67 -23.70 15.59
C ALA A 108 -4.55 -22.17 15.48
N VAL A 109 -5.46 -21.53 14.74
CA VAL A 109 -5.51 -20.06 14.59
C VAL A 109 -5.85 -19.39 15.91
N GLU A 110 -6.78 -19.95 16.70
CA GLU A 110 -7.11 -19.43 18.03
C GLU A 110 -5.93 -19.53 19.00
N ARG A 111 -5.24 -20.68 19.02
CA ARG A 111 -4.01 -20.86 19.82
C ARG A 111 -2.92 -19.86 19.42
N GLN A 112 -2.70 -19.67 18.12
CA GLN A 112 -1.73 -18.69 17.62
C GLN A 112 -2.13 -17.27 18.03
N THR A 113 -3.40 -16.91 17.86
CA THR A 113 -3.93 -15.59 18.20
C THR A 113 -3.77 -15.30 19.68
N ARG A 114 -4.06 -16.29 20.54
CA ARG A 114 -3.85 -16.19 21.99
C ARG A 114 -2.37 -16.00 22.33
N ALA A 115 -1.48 -16.81 21.76
CA ALA A 115 -0.04 -16.68 21.98
C ALA A 115 0.49 -15.29 21.57
N MET A 116 0.03 -14.78 20.42
CA MET A 116 0.40 -13.44 19.95
C MET A 116 -0.12 -12.33 20.88
N ARG A 117 -1.33 -12.46 21.43
CA ARG A 117 -1.86 -11.52 22.41
C ARG A 117 -1.06 -11.55 23.71
N GLU A 118 -0.73 -12.73 24.22
CA GLU A 118 0.09 -12.89 25.42
C GLU A 118 1.49 -12.29 25.24
N LEU A 119 2.13 -12.54 24.08
CA LEU A 119 3.41 -11.90 23.73
C LEU A 119 3.29 -10.38 23.66
N ARG A 120 2.22 -9.87 23.04
CA ARG A 120 1.95 -8.42 22.98
C ARG A 120 1.82 -7.83 24.40
N HIS A 121 1.06 -8.47 25.28
CA HIS A 121 0.89 -7.98 26.66
C HIS A 121 2.18 -7.99 27.47
N ARG A 122 3.11 -8.93 27.20
CA ARG A 122 4.42 -8.95 27.85
C ARG A 122 5.37 -7.89 27.28
N ALA A 123 5.39 -7.72 25.96
CA ALA A 123 6.28 -6.78 25.28
C ALA A 123 5.81 -5.32 25.45
N PHE A 124 4.50 -5.12 25.48
CA PHE A 124 3.85 -3.84 25.71
C PHE A 124 2.86 -4.04 26.85
N PRO A 125 3.33 -4.01 28.11
CA PRO A 125 2.41 -3.92 29.23
C PRO A 125 1.59 -2.66 28.99
N GLU A 126 0.31 -2.83 28.66
CA GLU A 126 -0.58 -1.69 28.54
C GLU A 126 -0.56 -1.01 29.90
N THR A 127 -0.15 0.25 29.93
CA THR A 127 -0.22 1.13 31.10
C THR A 127 -1.70 1.41 31.38
N ASN A 128 -2.47 0.36 31.66
CA ASN A 128 -3.90 0.40 31.88
C ASN A 128 -4.17 0.74 33.34
N VAL A 129 -3.69 1.91 33.75
CA VAL A 129 -4.19 2.66 34.90
C VAL A 129 -4.06 4.14 34.55
N LEU A 130 -4.75 4.57 33.49
CA LEU A 130 -5.21 5.95 33.46
C LEU A 130 -6.54 5.94 34.22
N PRO A 131 -6.66 6.68 35.34
CA PRO A 131 -7.96 6.94 35.98
C PRO A 131 -8.98 7.35 34.90
N ALA A 132 -10.26 7.00 35.08
CA ALA A 132 -11.31 7.34 34.11
C ALA A 132 -11.41 8.85 33.81
N ASP A 133 -10.84 9.70 34.68
CA ASP A 133 -10.74 11.16 34.53
C ASP A 133 -9.38 11.67 34.01
N ALA A 134 -8.46 10.80 33.61
CA ALA A 134 -7.19 11.24 33.05
C ALA A 134 -7.35 11.58 31.57
N PRO A 135 -6.92 12.78 31.13
CA PRO A 135 -6.98 13.14 29.72
C PRO A 135 -6.18 12.12 28.90
N PRO A 136 -6.67 11.75 27.70
CA PRO A 136 -5.97 10.80 26.83
C PRO A 136 -4.50 11.23 26.70
N ALA A 137 -3.56 10.27 26.68
CA ALA A 137 -2.12 10.55 26.75
C ALA A 137 -1.63 11.63 25.75
N ILE A 138 -2.32 11.78 24.62
CA ILE A 138 -2.06 12.83 23.62
C ILE A 138 -2.41 14.24 24.16
N GLU A 139 -3.50 14.40 24.90
CA GLU A 139 -3.89 15.67 25.51
C GLU A 139 -2.95 16.09 26.63
N ALA A 140 -2.57 15.17 27.52
CA ALA A 140 -1.56 15.44 28.54
C ALA A 140 -0.21 15.87 27.92
N THR A 141 0.20 15.20 26.82
CA THR A 141 1.41 15.56 26.08
C THR A 141 1.29 16.96 25.45
N ARG A 142 0.11 17.30 24.88
CA ARG A 142 -0.16 18.63 24.31
C ARG A 142 -0.14 19.72 25.37
N GLU A 143 -0.70 19.49 26.55
CA GLU A 143 -0.66 20.43 27.66
C GLU A 143 0.76 20.68 28.15
N GLN A 144 1.56 19.63 28.32
CA GLN A 144 2.97 19.74 28.67
C GLN A 144 3.76 20.58 27.64
N HIS A 145 3.53 20.35 26.34
CA HIS A 145 4.18 21.15 25.29
C HIS A 145 3.76 22.63 25.33
N ARG A 146 2.49 22.94 25.62
CA ARG A 146 2.03 24.33 25.79
C ARG A 146 2.71 25.01 26.98
N HIS A 147 2.83 24.32 28.11
CA HIS A 147 3.53 24.86 29.28
C HIS A 147 5.01 25.11 29.00
N GLN A 148 5.67 24.19 28.30
CA GLN A 148 7.09 24.35 27.93
C GLN A 148 7.29 25.52 26.95
N ALA A 149 6.40 25.68 25.97
CA ALA A 149 6.42 26.81 25.04
C ALA A 149 6.23 28.15 25.79
N ALA A 150 5.24 28.25 26.68
CA ALA A 150 4.99 29.45 27.47
C ALA A 150 6.17 29.81 28.39
N ALA A 151 6.81 28.80 29.02
CA ALA A 151 7.99 29.02 29.85
C ALA A 151 9.18 29.56 29.02
N THR A 152 9.36 29.03 27.80
CA THR A 152 10.42 29.46 26.88
C THR A 152 10.18 30.88 26.38
N GLU A 153 8.94 31.20 26.01
CA GLU A 153 8.52 32.54 25.59
C GLU A 153 8.74 33.56 26.72
N ALA A 154 8.33 33.24 27.94
CA ALA A 154 8.53 34.11 29.10
C ALA A 154 10.03 34.36 29.38
N ALA A 155 10.89 33.34 29.22
CA ALA A 155 12.33 33.49 29.36
C ALA A 155 12.92 34.39 28.26
N ALA A 156 12.48 34.21 27.01
CA ALA A 156 12.91 35.04 25.88
C ALA A 156 12.52 36.51 26.08
N LEU A 157 11.29 36.78 26.56
CA LEU A 157 10.82 38.14 26.86
C LEU A 157 11.62 38.79 27.99
N ARG A 158 11.94 38.06 29.07
CA ARG A 158 12.81 38.57 30.14
C ARG A 158 14.19 38.94 29.58
N ARG A 159 14.79 38.07 28.77
CA ARG A 159 16.09 38.32 28.13
C ARG A 159 16.05 39.54 27.22
N ALA A 160 15.04 39.65 26.36
CA ALA A 160 14.87 40.80 25.47
C ALA A 160 14.78 42.12 26.26
N ARG A 161 14.05 42.13 27.39
CA ARG A 161 13.96 43.31 28.26
C ARG A 161 15.31 43.65 28.91
N THR A 162 16.05 42.65 29.40
CA THR A 162 17.38 42.89 29.97
C THR A 162 18.37 43.41 28.93
N GLU A 163 18.34 42.87 27.71
CA GLU A 163 19.19 43.34 26.61
C GLU A 163 18.83 44.77 26.18
N HIS A 164 17.53 45.09 26.13
CA HIS A 164 17.07 46.45 25.82
C HIS A 164 17.48 47.46 26.90
N ALA A 165 17.31 47.12 28.18
CA ALA A 165 17.76 47.96 29.29
C ALA A 165 19.29 48.16 29.27
N ALA A 166 20.06 47.11 28.97
CA ALA A 166 21.51 47.20 28.82
C ALA A 166 21.92 48.12 27.64
N ARG A 167 21.21 48.06 26.50
CA ARG A 167 21.46 48.98 25.38
C ARG A 167 21.14 50.42 25.74
N GLN A 168 20.06 50.67 26.46
CA GLN A 168 19.69 52.03 26.88
C GLN A 168 20.68 52.61 27.91
N ALA A 169 21.09 51.82 28.90
CA ALA A 169 22.09 52.23 29.90
C ALA A 169 23.50 52.34 29.30
N GLY A 170 23.80 51.58 28.25
CA GLY A 170 25.05 51.59 27.51
C GLY A 170 25.14 52.65 26.41
N THR A 171 24.19 53.60 26.33
CA THR A 171 24.29 54.74 25.39
C THR A 171 25.09 55.85 26.07
N PRO A 172 26.40 56.03 25.81
CA PRO A 172 27.05 57.27 26.19
C PRO A 172 26.36 58.39 25.41
N ALA A 173 25.86 59.39 26.13
CA ALA A 173 25.40 60.63 25.52
C ALA A 173 26.53 61.18 24.64
N VAL A 174 26.40 61.04 23.31
CA VAL A 174 27.22 61.78 22.37
C VAL A 174 26.80 63.24 22.55
N GLN A 175 27.53 63.95 23.41
CA GLN A 175 27.46 65.39 23.54
C GLN A 175 27.80 65.99 22.17
N ALA A 176 26.79 66.48 21.48
CA ALA A 176 26.98 67.40 20.38
C ALA A 176 27.47 68.74 20.96
N ALA A 177 28.79 68.89 21.06
CA ALA A 177 29.42 70.17 21.37
C ALA A 177 29.24 71.14 20.18
N PRO A 178 28.93 72.43 20.43
CA PRO A 178 28.56 73.38 19.39
C PRO A 178 29.78 73.98 18.67
N LEU A 179 29.75 73.97 17.34
CA LEU A 179 30.68 74.73 16.51
C LEU A 179 30.26 76.20 16.47
N ARG A 180 30.95 77.03 17.26
CA ARG A 180 31.06 78.49 17.05
C ARG A 180 32.29 78.78 16.18
N LYS A 181 32.10 79.57 15.12
CA LYS A 181 32.93 80.72 14.64
C LYS A 181 32.21 81.30 13.40
N SER A 182 31.61 82.50 13.49
CA SER A 182 32.22 83.85 13.40
C SER A 182 32.39 84.28 11.94
N ALA A 183 31.58 85.27 11.56
CA ALA A 183 31.74 86.12 10.38
C ALA A 183 32.93 87.09 10.55
#